data_AF-A0A920PWN3-F1
#
_entry.id   AF-A0A920PWN3-F1
#
_cell.length_a   1.000
_cell.length_b   1.000
_cell.length_c   1.000
_cell.angle_alpha   90.00
_cell.angle_beta   90.00
_cell.angle_gamma   90.00
#
_symmetry.space_group_name_H-M   'P 1'
#
loop_
_entity.id
_entity.type
_entity.pdbx_description
1 polymer ?
#
loop_
_entity_poly.entity_id
_entity_poly.type
_entity_poly.pdbx_seq_one_letter_code
_entity_poly.pdbx_strand_id
1 'polypeptide(L)' 'METLEDLPEVQVLILPLGGGSGVSGACIVAKGVDPSIEVFAVQSEQAPAGYLSWKQGQIVEAEMNTFAEGVATRWGFMN' A
#
# COMPACT_ATOMS: atom_id res chain seq x y z
N MET A 1 11.26 7.68 -6.45
CA MET A 1 11.92 7.98 -7.73
C MET A 1 13.08 7.02 -7.90
N GLU A 2 13.95 6.92 -6.88
CA GLU A 2 15.05 5.95 -6.75
C GLU A 2 14.83 4.63 -7.51
N THR A 3 13.81 3.82 -7.17
CA THR A 3 13.56 2.54 -7.87
C THR A 3 13.32 2.65 -9.38
N LEU A 4 12.63 3.70 -9.85
CA LEU A 4 12.35 3.90 -11.28
C LEU A 4 13.60 4.42 -12.02
N GLU A 5 14.54 5.05 -11.31
CA GLU A 5 15.80 5.53 -11.86
C GLU A 5 16.82 4.38 -11.94
N ASP A 6 16.90 3.59 -10.87
CA ASP A 6 17.81 2.45 -10.77
C ASP A 6 17.34 1.24 -11.59
N LEU A 7 16.02 1.11 -11.81
CA LEU A 7 15.40 0.06 -12.62
C LEU A 7 14.31 0.64 -13.55
N PRO A 8 14.69 1.28 -14.68
CA PRO A 8 13.76 1.96 -15.58
C PRO A 8 12.71 1.05 -16.24
N GLU A 9 12.99 -0.25 -16.37
CA GLU A 9 12.11 -1.25 -16.95
C GLU A 9 11.13 -1.89 -15.96
N VAL A 10 11.05 -1.37 -14.73
CA VAL A 10 10.19 -1.90 -13.70
C VAL A 10 8.73 -1.91 -14.15
N GLN A 11 8.09 -3.07 -14.05
CA GLN A 11 6.69 -3.26 -14.42
C GLN A 11 5.77 -3.31 -13.18
N VAL A 12 6.34 -3.63 -12.02
CA VAL A 12 5.59 -3.89 -10.80
C VAL A 12 6.32 -3.33 -9.59
N LEU A 13 5.60 -2.59 -8.76
CA LEU A 13 6.04 -2.15 -7.44
C LEU A 13 5.20 -2.84 -6.37
N ILE A 14 5.85 -3.44 -5.38
CA ILE A 14 5.19 -4.09 -4.24
C ILE A 14 5.58 -3.33 -2.97
N LEU A 15 4.61 -2.77 -2.26
CA LEU A 15 4.86 -1.91 -1.10
C LEU A 15 4.03 -2.33 0.11
N PRO A 16 4.58 -2.22 1.33
CA PRO A 16 3.83 -2.48 2.55
C PRO A 16 2.75 -1.41 2.78
N LEU A 17 1.57 -1.86 3.22
CA LEU A 17 0.42 -1.03 3.58
C LEU A 17 0.26 -0.95 5.11
N GLY A 18 0.84 0.09 5.69
CA GLY A 18 0.49 0.59 7.03
C GLY A 18 -0.47 1.77 6.91
N GLY A 19 0.02 2.98 7.20
CA GLY A 19 -0.74 4.23 7.06
C GLY A 19 -1.09 4.66 5.62
N GLY A 20 -0.59 3.95 4.60
CA GLY A 20 -0.96 4.16 3.19
C GLY A 20 -0.21 5.26 2.43
N SER A 21 0.54 6.13 3.10
CA SER A 21 1.28 7.23 2.43
C SER A 21 2.33 6.72 1.44
N GLY A 22 3.08 5.67 1.78
CA GLY A 22 4.09 5.06 0.90
C GLY A 22 3.49 4.50 -0.39
N VAL A 23 2.40 3.72 -0.27
CA VAL A 23 1.65 3.20 -1.41
C VAL A 23 1.06 4.33 -2.24
N SER A 24 0.47 5.34 -1.61
CA SER A 24 -0.15 6.48 -2.31
C SER A 24 0.89 7.29 -3.10
N GLY A 25 2.05 7.58 -2.49
CA GLY A 25 3.16 8.23 -3.17
C GLY A 25 3.71 7.41 -4.32
N ALA A 26 3.85 6.09 -4.15
CA ALA A 26 4.26 5.19 -5.21
C ALA A 26 3.27 5.18 -6.38
N CYS A 27 1.95 5.16 -6.11
CA CYS A 27 0.92 5.28 -7.14
C CYS A 27 1.05 6.61 -7.91
N ILE A 28 1.18 7.74 -7.21
CA ILE A 28 1.29 9.06 -7.86
C ILE A 28 2.51 9.10 -8.78
N VAL A 29 3.68 8.68 -8.29
CA VAL A 29 4.93 8.73 -9.06
C VAL A 29 4.90 7.72 -10.21
N ALA A 30 4.57 6.46 -9.94
CA ALA A 30 4.55 5.41 -10.96
C ALA A 30 3.59 5.75 -12.10
N LYS A 31 2.35 6.16 -11.77
CA LYS A 31 1.36 6.53 -12.80
C LYS A 31 1.68 7.82 -13.54
N GLY A 32 2.46 8.72 -12.92
CA GLY A 32 2.99 9.90 -13.59
C GLY A 32 4.13 9.60 -14.57
N VAL A 33 4.92 8.55 -14.31
CA VAL A 33 6.03 8.14 -15.18
C VAL A 33 5.55 7.20 -16.28
N ASP A 34 4.89 6.11 -15.91
CA ASP A 34 4.30 5.15 -16.84
C ASP A 34 3.03 4.53 -16.21
N PRO A 35 1.84 4.82 -16.76
CA PRO A 35 0.58 4.31 -16.22
C PRO A 35 0.45 2.78 -16.29
N SER A 36 1.28 2.09 -17.07
CA SER A 36 1.30 0.62 -17.16
C SER A 36 1.96 -0.06 -15.95
N ILE A 37 2.78 0.66 -15.16
CA ILE A 37 3.43 0.10 -13.97
C ILE A 37 2.38 -0.24 -12.91
N GLU A 38 2.32 -1.50 -12.49
CA GLU A 38 1.38 -1.95 -11.48
C GLU A 38 1.92 -1.69 -10.07
N VAL A 39 1.02 -1.30 -9.14
CA VAL A 39 1.38 -1.08 -7.73
C VAL A 39 0.53 -1.98 -6.85
N PHE A 40 1.18 -2.90 -6.13
CA PHE A 40 0.54 -3.81 -5.20
C PHE A 40 0.81 -3.38 -3.76
N ALA A 41 -0.25 -3.05 -3.06
CA ALA A 41 -0.24 -2.85 -1.62
C ALA A 41 -0.29 -4.22 -0.91
N VAL A 42 0.63 -4.45 0.03
CA VAL A 42 0.69 -5.70 0.81
C VAL A 42 0.50 -5.39 2.28
N GLN A 43 -0.45 -6.06 2.92
CA GLN A 43 -0.71 -5.91 4.35
C GLN A 43 -0.61 -7.27 5.05
N SER A 44 -0.24 -7.25 6.33
CA SER A 44 -0.28 -8.44 7.17
C SER A 44 -1.73 -8.92 7.35
N GLU A 45 -1.97 -10.21 7.17
CA GLU A 45 -3.29 -10.82 7.45
C GLU A 45 -3.71 -10.64 8.92
N GLN A 46 -2.74 -10.56 9.84
CA GLN A 46 -2.98 -10.27 11.26
C GLN A 46 -3.20 -8.77 11.57
N ALA A 47 -3.15 -7.90 10.56
CA ALA A 47 -3.47 -6.46 10.69
C ALA A 47 -4.23 -5.92 9.46
N PRO A 48 -5.42 -6.44 9.12
CA PRO A 48 -6.00 -6.31 7.78
C PRO A 48 -6.88 -5.07 7.58
N ALA A 49 -6.84 -4.08 8.49
CA ALA A 49 -7.80 -2.97 8.49
C ALA A 49 -7.80 -2.16 7.18
N GLY A 50 -6.61 -1.96 6.58
CA GLY A 50 -6.45 -1.24 5.32
C GLY A 50 -7.07 -2.00 4.14
N TYR A 51 -6.74 -3.29 4.02
CA TYR A 51 -7.29 -4.18 2.99
C TYR A 51 -8.82 -4.28 3.08
N LEU A 52 -9.35 -4.49 4.30
CA LEU A 52 -10.80 -4.59 4.52
C LEU A 52 -11.51 -3.29 4.17
N SER A 53 -10.93 -2.14 4.55
CA SER A 53 -11.52 -0.84 4.24
C SER A 53 -11.60 -0.58 2.73
N TRP A 54 -10.50 -0.85 2.01
CA TRP A 54 -10.47 -0.74 0.56
C TRP A 54 -11.49 -1.66 -0.12
N LYS A 55 -11.57 -2.92 0.31
CA LYS A 55 -12.49 -3.91 -0.25
C LYS A 55 -13.97 -3.57 0.00
N GLN A 56 -14.27 -2.96 1.14
CA GLN A 56 -15.64 -2.64 1.55
C GLN A 56 -16.08 -1.23 1.15
N GLY A 57 -15.15 -0.36 0.69
CA GLY A 57 -15.44 1.03 0.35
C GLY A 57 -15.86 1.89 1.54
N GLN A 58 -15.48 1.50 2.76
CA GLN A 58 -15.74 2.23 4.00
C GLN A 58 -14.59 2.01 4.99
N ILE A 59 -14.39 2.92 5.94
CA ILE A 59 -13.36 2.74 6.97
C ILE A 59 -13.80 1.62 7.91
N VAL A 60 -12.93 0.62 8.06
CA VAL A 60 -13.11 -0.57 8.89
C VAL A 60 -12.05 -0.56 10.00
N GLU A 61 -12.49 -0.86 11.22
CA GLU A 61 -11.60 -1.25 12.32
C GLU A 61 -11.35 -2.76 12.27
N ALA A 62 -10.11 -3.19 12.50
CA ALA A 62 -9.77 -4.60 12.64
C ALA A 62 -8.67 -4.82 13.69
N GLU A 63 -8.45 -6.09 14.05
CA GLU A 63 -7.30 -6.47 14.88
C GLU A 63 -5.97 -6.12 14.19
N MET A 64 -4.91 -5.91 14.98
CA MET A 64 -3.56 -5.60 14.48
C MET A 64 -2.48 -6.40 15.22
N ASN A 65 -2.72 -7.69 15.38
CA ASN A 65 -1.90 -8.62 16.16
C ASN A 65 -0.67 -9.14 15.40
N THR A 66 -0.02 -8.28 14.60
CA THR A 66 1.16 -8.66 13.79
C THR A 66 2.46 -8.26 14.49
N PHE A 67 3.52 -9.03 14.27
CA PHE A 67 4.87 -8.62 14.70
C PHE A 67 5.44 -7.47 13.85
N ALA A 68 4.89 -7.26 12.64
CA ALA A 68 5.34 -6.25 11.70
C ALA A 68 4.76 -4.88 12.08
N GLU A 69 5.35 -4.23 13.08
CA GLU A 69 4.86 -2.97 13.68
C GLU A 69 4.56 -1.89 12.63
N GLY A 70 5.40 -1.76 11.60
CA GLY A 70 5.23 -0.77 10.53
C GLY A 70 3.95 -0.91 9.69
N VAL A 71 3.28 -2.07 9.75
CA VAL A 71 1.98 -2.33 9.09
C VAL A 71 0.88 -2.70 10.08
N ALA A 72 1.11 -2.55 11.39
CA ALA A 72 0.12 -2.81 12.44
C ALA A 72 -0.93 -1.69 12.51
N THR A 73 -1.83 -1.66 11.52
CA THR A 73 -2.85 -0.63 11.36
C THR A 73 -4.20 -1.12 11.85
N ARG A 74 -4.78 -0.41 12.84
CA ARG A 74 -6.08 -0.73 13.44
C ARG A 74 -7.28 -0.23 12.64
N TRP A 75 -7.15 0.96 12.06
CA TRP A 75 -8.19 1.61 11.26
C TRP A 75 -7.69 1.75 9.83
N GLY A 76 -8.49 1.35 8.84
CA GLY A 76 -8.13 1.68 7.47
C GLY A 76 -8.24 3.17 7.17
N PHE A 77 -7.87 3.53 5.95
CA PHE A 77 -7.85 4.90 5.46
C PHE A 77 -8.61 4.95 4.13
N MET A 78 -9.29 6.07 3.88
CA MET A 78 -9.88 6.36 2.58
C MET A 78 -9.41 7.74 2.13
N ASN A 79 -9.03 7.83 0.85
CA ASN A 79 -8.71 9.07 0.15
C ASN A 79 -9.96 9.58 -0.57
#